data_AF-K5CPN1-F1
#
_entry.id   AF-K5CPN1-F1
#
_cell.length_a   1.000
_cell.length_b   1.000
_cell.length_c   1.000
_cell.angle_alpha   90.00
_cell.angle_beta   90.00
_cell.angle_gamma   90.00
#
_symmetry.space_group_name_H-M   'P 1'
#
loop_
_entity.id
_entity.type
_entity.pdbx_description
1 polymer ?
#
loop_
_entity_poly.entity_id
_entity_poly.type
_entity_poly.pdbx_seq_one_letter_code
_entity_poly.pdbx_strand_id
1 'polypeptide(L)'
;MSAGFKYYLVPPVEQEERYDVQTGIRRRGPFKLDTQNLVVGSFLPGFTPIYADLKNKFAYAVINVKVVEEYTSGTSIKIAKNSLAYVGMFVGSGKKGAEVTAIDKSNANYDVLTIKAGFGESIAKDAVLFQTTAVDGLKQKYVSNSALYERTKVEDGIVLVALLRTATEIEPSKLVMPFSENDKANLKGWFEFNE
;
A
#
# COMPACT_ATOMS: atom_id res chain seq x y z
N MET A 1 -14.69 -32.90 31.72
CA MET A 1 -15.31 -31.91 30.80
C MET A 1 -14.56 -31.99 29.47
N SER A 2 -15.24 -32.36 28.39
CA SER A 2 -14.65 -32.40 27.03
C SER A 2 -14.18 -31.00 26.64
N ALA A 3 -12.96 -30.88 26.12
CA ALA A 3 -12.40 -29.63 25.62
C ALA A 3 -13.16 -29.20 24.37
N GLY A 4 -14.16 -28.33 24.54
CA GLY A 4 -14.97 -27.82 23.44
C GLY A 4 -14.12 -27.00 22.46
N PHE A 5 -14.11 -27.42 21.20
CA PHE A 5 -13.56 -26.63 20.10
C PHE A 5 -14.28 -25.28 20.03
N LYS A 6 -13.53 -24.18 20.26
CA LYS A 6 -14.03 -22.83 20.00
C LYS A 6 -13.90 -22.55 18.51
N TYR A 7 -15.01 -22.60 17.79
CA TYR A 7 -15.08 -22.06 16.43
C TYR A 7 -15.09 -20.53 16.53
N TYR A 8 -13.97 -19.88 16.24
CA TYR A 8 -13.94 -18.44 15.98
C TYR A 8 -14.58 -18.17 14.61
N LEU A 9 -15.89 -18.39 14.51
CA LEU A 9 -16.71 -17.96 13.38
C LEU A 9 -17.02 -16.48 13.59
N VAL A 10 -16.00 -15.63 13.60
CA VAL A 10 -16.24 -14.24 13.22
C VAL A 10 -16.68 -14.34 11.76
N PRO A 11 -17.93 -13.95 11.42
CA PRO A 11 -18.35 -13.98 10.02
C PRO A 11 -17.29 -13.19 9.22
N PRO A 12 -16.83 -13.70 8.07
CA PRO A 12 -16.02 -12.88 7.19
C PRO A 12 -16.82 -11.61 6.95
N VAL A 13 -16.30 -10.48 7.42
CA VAL A 13 -16.86 -9.15 7.11
C VAL A 13 -17.10 -9.17 5.61
N GLU A 14 -18.34 -8.92 5.18
CA GLU A 14 -18.70 -8.85 3.76
C GLU A 14 -17.59 -8.10 3.05
N GLN A 15 -17.00 -8.73 2.03
CA GLN A 15 -16.02 -8.04 1.22
C GLN A 15 -16.80 -6.96 0.49
N GLU A 16 -16.82 -5.76 1.08
CA GLU A 16 -17.34 -4.57 0.42
C GLU A 16 -16.68 -4.50 -0.95
N GLU A 17 -17.49 -4.62 -2.00
CA GLU A 17 -16.99 -4.72 -3.37
C GLU A 17 -16.18 -3.47 -3.67
N ARG A 18 -14.88 -3.67 -3.91
CA ARG A 18 -13.91 -2.59 -4.13
C ARG A 18 -13.85 -2.15 -5.60
N TYR A 19 -14.32 -3.03 -6.48
CA TYR A 19 -14.34 -2.92 -7.92
C TYR A 19 -15.34 -3.95 -8.47
N ASP A 20 -15.81 -3.79 -9.72
CA ASP A 20 -16.67 -4.79 -10.36
C ASP A 20 -15.88 -6.10 -10.57
N VAL A 21 -16.25 -7.14 -9.82
CA VAL A 21 -15.57 -8.45 -9.84
C VAL A 21 -15.54 -9.06 -11.24
N GLN A 22 -16.53 -8.78 -12.09
CA GLN A 22 -16.60 -9.32 -13.46
C GLN A 22 -15.49 -8.76 -14.36
N THR A 23 -14.98 -7.56 -14.05
CA THR A 23 -13.91 -6.91 -14.82
C THR A 23 -12.50 -7.24 -14.32
N GLY A 24 -12.42 -7.95 -13.18
CA GLY A 24 -11.20 -8.40 -12.55
C GLY A 24 -10.47 -9.50 -13.31
N ILE A 25 -9.66 -9.17 -14.32
CA ILE A 25 -8.89 -10.16 -15.06
C ILE A 25 -7.54 -10.36 -14.40
N ARG A 26 -7.23 -11.61 -14.02
CA ARG A 26 -5.92 -11.98 -13.48
C ARG A 26 -4.83 -11.91 -14.54
N ARG A 27 -3.66 -11.44 -14.12
CA ARG A 27 -2.43 -11.55 -14.89
C ARG A 27 -1.99 -13.02 -14.93
N ARG A 28 -1.48 -13.46 -16.08
CA ARG A 28 -1.03 -14.85 -16.26
C ARG A 28 0.28 -15.10 -15.51
N GLY A 29 0.32 -16.22 -14.80
CA GLY A 29 1.50 -16.74 -14.10
C GLY A 29 1.67 -16.17 -12.69
N PRO A 30 2.30 -16.93 -11.77
CA PRO A 30 2.63 -16.45 -10.44
C PRO A 30 3.79 -15.45 -10.49
N PHE A 31 3.76 -14.47 -9.59
CA PHE A 31 4.87 -13.54 -9.38
C PHE A 31 5.45 -13.79 -7.99
N LYS A 32 6.78 -13.76 -7.85
CA LYS A 32 7.46 -13.85 -6.56
C LYS A 32 7.39 -12.49 -5.87
N LEU A 33 6.71 -12.42 -4.74
CA LEU A 33 6.64 -11.21 -3.92
C LEU A 33 8.00 -10.95 -3.25
N ASP A 34 8.47 -9.71 -3.36
CA ASP A 34 9.60 -9.23 -2.57
C ASP A 34 9.14 -8.88 -1.15
N THR A 35 9.66 -9.60 -0.16
CA THR A 35 9.25 -9.49 1.25
C THR A 35 10.25 -8.72 2.11
N GLN A 36 11.37 -8.23 1.56
CA GLN A 36 12.50 -7.67 2.32
C GLN A 36 12.12 -6.54 3.31
N ASN A 37 11.12 -5.72 2.99
CA ASN A 37 10.69 -4.60 3.84
C ASN A 37 9.23 -4.75 4.31
N LEU A 38 8.70 -5.97 4.26
CA LEU A 38 7.36 -6.30 4.72
C LEU A 38 7.45 -7.07 6.04
N VAL A 39 6.47 -6.87 6.93
CA VAL A 39 6.45 -7.55 8.22
C VAL A 39 6.04 -9.02 8.03
N VAL A 40 6.93 -9.94 8.32
CA VAL A 40 6.66 -11.38 8.27
C VAL A 40 5.51 -11.74 9.22
N GLY A 41 4.61 -12.61 8.76
CA GLY A 41 3.41 -13.02 9.47
C GLY A 41 2.22 -12.08 9.29
N SER A 42 2.42 -10.88 8.72
CA SER A 42 1.33 -9.97 8.37
C SER A 42 0.58 -10.40 7.11
N PHE A 43 -0.59 -9.80 6.87
CA PHE A 43 -1.37 -10.04 5.66
C PHE A 43 -1.41 -8.77 4.81
N LEU A 44 -0.97 -8.88 3.56
CA LEU A 44 -1.25 -7.88 2.54
C LEU A 44 -2.71 -7.96 2.13
N PRO A 45 -3.47 -6.85 2.18
CA PRO A 45 -4.83 -6.84 1.71
C PRO A 45 -4.89 -7.07 0.20
N GLY A 46 -5.95 -7.71 -0.29
CA GLY A 46 -6.25 -7.71 -1.72
C GLY A 46 -6.31 -6.27 -2.24
N PHE A 47 -6.04 -6.09 -3.52
CA PHE A 47 -5.95 -4.78 -4.18
C PHE A 47 -4.82 -3.87 -3.71
N THR A 48 -3.82 -4.40 -2.97
CA THR A 48 -2.58 -3.65 -2.70
C THR A 48 -1.91 -3.25 -4.02
N PRO A 49 -1.44 -2.00 -4.20
CA PRO A 49 -0.74 -1.58 -5.40
C PRO A 49 0.59 -2.34 -5.55
N ILE A 50 0.84 -2.90 -6.74
CA ILE A 50 2.00 -3.73 -7.04
C ILE A 50 2.70 -3.23 -8.31
N TYR A 51 4.02 -3.14 -8.23
CA TYR A 51 4.87 -3.08 -9.41
C TYR A 51 5.31 -4.51 -9.75
N ALA A 52 4.82 -5.01 -10.88
CA ALA A 52 5.15 -6.33 -11.38
C ALA A 52 6.22 -6.25 -12.47
N ASP A 53 7.39 -6.80 -12.17
CA ASP A 53 8.46 -7.02 -13.13
C ASP A 53 8.09 -8.22 -14.02
N LEU A 54 7.72 -7.92 -15.25
CA LEU A 54 7.30 -8.91 -16.23
C LEU A 54 8.41 -9.84 -16.70
N LYS A 55 9.67 -9.37 -16.65
CA LYS A 55 10.84 -10.09 -17.15
C LYS A 55 11.31 -11.12 -16.12
N ASN A 56 11.51 -10.66 -14.89
CA ASN A 56 12.05 -11.50 -13.81
C ASN A 56 10.96 -12.17 -12.95
N LYS A 57 9.68 -11.84 -13.21
CA LYS A 57 8.51 -12.36 -12.46
C LYS A 57 8.54 -12.02 -10.97
N PHE A 58 9.04 -10.83 -10.62
CA PHE A 58 8.94 -10.29 -9.26
C PHE A 58 7.74 -9.36 -9.12
N ALA A 59 7.17 -9.33 -7.92
CA ALA A 59 6.15 -8.39 -7.49
C ALA A 59 6.69 -7.57 -6.32
N TYR A 60 6.70 -6.25 -6.48
CA TYR A 60 7.14 -5.31 -5.46
C TYR A 60 5.92 -4.55 -4.94
N ALA A 61 5.71 -4.56 -3.62
CA ALA A 61 4.68 -3.75 -2.99
C ALA A 61 5.02 -2.27 -3.17
N VAL A 62 4.10 -1.50 -3.75
CA VAL A 62 4.23 -0.05 -3.86
C VAL A 62 3.74 0.55 -2.55
N ILE A 63 4.68 1.11 -1.77
CA ILE A 63 4.38 1.64 -0.45
C ILE A 63 3.92 3.08 -0.59
N ASN A 64 2.60 3.25 -0.58
CA ASN A 64 1.93 4.53 -0.55
C ASN A 64 1.36 4.81 0.84
N VAL A 65 1.39 6.07 1.24
CA VAL A 65 1.01 6.53 2.57
C VAL A 65 0.08 7.72 2.43
N LYS A 66 -1.16 7.58 2.92
CA LYS A 66 -2.14 8.66 2.91
C LYS A 66 -2.01 9.52 4.17
N VAL A 67 -1.97 10.83 4.02
CA VAL A 67 -1.92 11.80 5.11
C VAL A 67 -3.31 12.03 5.70
N VAL A 68 -3.47 11.91 7.02
CA VAL A 68 -4.77 11.99 7.71
C VAL A 68 -5.10 13.41 8.17
N GLU A 69 -4.08 14.19 8.49
CA GLU A 69 -4.20 15.59 8.89
C GLU A 69 -3.15 16.40 8.16
N GLU A 70 -3.48 17.65 7.82
CA GLU A 70 -2.54 18.56 7.17
C GLU A 70 -1.25 18.69 7.97
N TYR A 71 -0.12 18.39 7.32
CA TYR A 71 1.19 18.63 7.88
C TYR A 71 1.62 20.03 7.49
N THR A 72 1.91 20.88 8.47
CA THR A 72 2.39 22.24 8.24
C THR A 72 3.90 22.32 8.40
N SER A 73 4.43 21.78 9.50
CA SER A 73 5.85 21.80 9.83
C SER A 73 6.19 20.78 10.92
N GLY A 74 7.48 20.59 11.18
CA GLY A 74 7.99 19.71 12.24
C GLY A 74 8.43 18.35 11.72
N THR A 75 8.52 17.36 12.61
CA THR A 75 9.07 16.04 12.29
C THR A 75 8.07 14.90 12.45
N SER A 76 6.79 15.21 12.68
CA SER A 76 5.74 14.21 12.89
C SER A 76 4.62 14.37 11.89
N ILE A 77 4.26 13.29 11.20
CA ILE A 77 3.16 13.27 10.21
C ILE A 77 2.17 12.18 10.61
N LYS A 78 0.89 12.54 10.66
CA LYS A 78 -0.20 11.60 10.87
C LYS A 78 -0.63 10.98 9.55
N ILE A 79 -0.64 9.67 9.51
CA ILE A 79 -0.91 8.90 8.30
C ILE A 79 -1.99 7.84 8.55
N ALA A 80 -2.57 7.34 7.46
CA ALA A 80 -3.60 6.32 7.53
C ALA A 80 -3.07 5.04 8.17
N LYS A 81 -3.94 4.38 8.94
CA LYS A 81 -3.61 3.17 9.66
C LYS A 81 -3.22 2.04 8.71
N ASN A 82 -2.36 1.14 9.18
CA ASN A 82 -1.95 -0.07 8.47
C ASN A 82 -1.20 0.22 7.17
N SER A 83 -0.55 1.38 7.08
CA SER A 83 0.39 1.64 6.00
C SER A 83 1.54 0.62 6.02
N LEU A 84 2.09 0.32 4.85
CA LEU A 84 3.27 -0.55 4.71
C LEU A 84 4.59 0.20 4.98
N ALA A 85 4.52 1.30 5.73
CA ALA A 85 5.68 2.12 6.06
C ALA A 85 6.67 1.37 6.95
N TYR A 86 7.97 1.62 6.75
CA TYR A 86 9.05 1.04 7.54
C TYR A 86 10.14 2.07 7.85
N VAL A 87 10.92 1.82 8.90
CA VAL A 87 12.01 2.71 9.35
C VAL A 87 13.18 2.68 8.36
N GLY A 88 13.73 3.84 8.03
CA GLY A 88 14.78 4.02 7.03
C GLY A 88 14.25 4.20 5.60
N MET A 89 12.92 4.17 5.38
CA MET A 89 12.35 4.46 4.08
C MET A 89 12.38 5.97 3.78
N PHE A 90 12.56 6.32 2.51
CA PHE A 90 12.35 7.69 2.03
C PHE A 90 10.92 7.84 1.55
N VAL A 91 10.24 8.87 2.04
CA VAL A 91 8.87 9.23 1.68
C VAL A 91 8.90 10.57 0.98
N GLY A 92 8.17 10.68 -0.12
CA GLY A 92 8.14 11.90 -0.91
C GLY A 92 6.78 12.21 -1.53
N SER A 93 6.61 13.48 -1.86
CA SER A 93 5.48 14.04 -2.62
C SER A 93 5.77 14.16 -4.12
N GLY A 94 6.98 13.83 -4.57
CA GLY A 94 7.49 14.15 -5.92
C GLY A 94 8.18 15.51 -6.01
N LYS A 95 8.09 16.34 -4.96
CA LYS A 95 8.75 17.64 -4.87
C LYS A 95 9.73 17.72 -3.69
N LYS A 96 9.31 17.14 -2.56
CA LYS A 96 10.08 17.07 -1.32
C LYS A 96 9.98 15.68 -0.72
N GLY A 97 10.99 15.32 0.05
CA GLY A 97 11.06 14.05 0.74
C GLY A 97 11.72 14.14 2.08
N ALA A 98 11.54 13.08 2.85
CA ALA A 98 12.18 12.91 4.13
C ALA A 98 12.44 11.41 4.43
N GLU A 99 13.42 11.16 5.28
CA GLU A 99 13.74 9.83 5.80
C GLU A 99 12.89 9.55 7.05
N VAL A 100 12.22 8.39 7.10
CA VAL A 100 11.45 7.95 8.25
C VAL A 100 12.38 7.35 9.30
N THR A 101 12.35 7.87 10.52
CA THR A 101 13.21 7.42 11.63
C THR A 101 12.47 6.57 12.65
N ALA A 102 11.15 6.78 12.80
CA ALA A 102 10.31 6.01 13.71
C ALA A 102 8.87 5.97 13.21
N ILE A 103 8.13 4.95 13.67
CA ILE A 103 6.72 4.77 13.36
C ILE A 103 6.00 4.42 14.66
N ASP A 104 5.09 5.28 15.09
CA ASP A 104 4.21 5.01 16.23
C ASP A 104 2.87 4.48 15.72
N LYS A 105 2.51 3.27 16.20
CA LYS A 105 1.26 2.56 15.86
C LYS A 105 0.29 2.45 17.04
N SER A 106 0.53 3.17 18.13
CA SER A 106 -0.25 3.09 19.37
C SER A 106 -1.69 3.61 19.23
N ASN A 107 -1.91 4.60 18.36
CA ASN A 107 -3.23 5.16 18.13
C ASN A 107 -4.11 4.23 17.27
N ALA A 108 -5.39 4.11 17.63
CA ALA A 108 -6.33 3.24 16.92
C ALA A 108 -6.72 3.76 15.54
N ASN A 109 -6.69 5.08 15.33
CA ASN A 109 -7.25 5.74 14.14
C ASN A 109 -6.18 6.08 13.09
N TYR A 110 -4.94 6.32 13.51
CA TYR A 110 -3.84 6.73 12.64
C TYR A 110 -2.50 6.16 13.11
N ASP A 111 -1.52 6.13 12.22
CA ASP A 111 -0.12 5.92 12.57
C ASP A 111 0.62 7.27 12.50
N VAL A 112 1.72 7.43 13.26
CA VAL A 112 2.55 8.64 13.21
C VAL A 112 3.92 8.28 12.65
N LEU A 113 4.30 8.89 11.54
CA LEU A 113 5.66 8.83 11.02
C LEU A 113 6.49 9.94 11.65
N THR A 114 7.62 9.57 12.26
CA THR A 114 8.66 10.51 12.60
C THR A 114 9.65 10.57 11.45
N ILE A 115 9.91 11.78 10.95
CA ILE A 115 10.86 12.05 9.88
C ILE A 115 12.10 12.75 10.42
N LYS A 116 13.25 12.49 9.80
CA LYS A 116 14.56 13.02 10.23
C LYS A 116 14.67 14.53 10.09
N ALA A 117 14.08 15.06 9.03
CA ALA A 117 13.98 16.49 8.74
C ALA A 117 12.57 16.77 8.20
N GLY A 118 12.04 17.95 8.48
CA GLY A 118 10.75 18.36 7.93
C GLY A 118 10.79 18.47 6.40
N PHE A 119 9.64 18.31 5.74
CA PHE A 119 9.54 18.41 4.27
C PHE A 119 9.87 19.80 3.74
N GLY A 120 9.78 20.83 4.61
CA GLY A 120 9.99 22.22 4.24
C GLY A 120 8.82 22.84 3.47
N GLU A 121 7.71 22.11 3.36
CA GLU A 121 6.44 22.55 2.77
C GLU A 121 5.27 21.91 3.53
N SER A 122 4.10 22.52 3.42
CA SER A 122 2.87 21.94 3.93
C SER A 122 2.38 20.82 3.02
N ILE A 123 1.96 19.70 3.59
CA ILE A 123 1.33 18.60 2.87
C ILE A 123 -0.15 18.58 3.22
N ALA A 124 -0.99 18.71 2.21
CA ALA A 124 -2.43 18.74 2.38
C ALA A 124 -2.96 17.45 3.02
N LYS A 125 -4.08 17.60 3.73
CA LYS A 125 -4.87 16.45 4.18
C LYS A 125 -5.27 15.58 2.97
N ASP A 126 -5.33 14.27 3.18
CA ASP A 126 -5.67 13.25 2.17
C ASP A 126 -4.66 13.08 1.03
N ALA A 127 -3.56 13.85 1.02
CA ALA A 127 -2.46 13.65 0.09
C ALA A 127 -1.86 12.24 0.23
N VAL A 128 -1.51 11.63 -0.89
CA VAL A 128 -0.87 10.31 -0.94
C VAL A 128 0.62 10.49 -1.24
N LEU A 129 1.45 10.25 -0.23
CA LEU A 129 2.89 10.21 -0.35
C LEU A 129 3.33 8.80 -0.78
N PHE A 130 4.48 8.71 -1.45
CA PHE A 130 4.99 7.44 -1.96
C PHE A 130 6.44 7.22 -1.53
N GLN A 131 6.85 5.95 -1.54
CA GLN A 131 8.25 5.61 -1.33
C GLN A 131 9.12 6.15 -2.47
N THR A 132 10.23 6.80 -2.12
CA THR A 132 11.17 7.38 -3.10
C THR A 132 12.52 6.69 -3.09
N THR A 133 13.27 6.87 -4.19
CA THR A 133 14.63 6.31 -4.33
C THR A 133 15.67 7.04 -3.50
N ALA A 134 15.41 8.32 -3.19
CA ALA A 134 16.31 9.19 -2.45
C ALA A 134 15.53 10.09 -1.49
N VAL A 135 16.27 10.68 -0.55
CA VAL A 135 15.73 11.57 0.50
C VAL A 135 15.11 12.86 -0.07
N ASP A 136 15.50 13.26 -1.28
CA ASP A 136 14.94 14.45 -1.95
C ASP A 136 13.44 14.33 -2.26
N GLY A 137 12.92 13.09 -2.28
CA GLY A 137 11.51 12.80 -2.51
C GLY A 137 11.04 13.00 -3.95
N LEU A 138 11.95 13.14 -4.92
CA LEU A 138 11.60 13.53 -6.29
C LEU A 138 11.12 12.36 -7.16
N LYS A 139 11.68 11.17 -6.94
CA LYS A 139 11.42 10.00 -7.77
C LYS A 139 10.83 8.88 -6.96
N GLN A 140 9.61 8.49 -7.34
CA GLN A 140 8.96 7.30 -6.81
C GLN A 140 9.79 6.05 -7.13
N LYS A 141 9.99 5.18 -6.14
CA LYS A 141 10.83 3.97 -6.27
C LYS A 141 10.21 2.96 -7.23
N TYR A 142 8.92 2.72 -7.08
CA TYR A 142 8.13 1.84 -7.92
C TYR A 142 6.79 2.48 -8.23
N VAL A 143 6.40 2.50 -9.49
CA VAL A 143 5.08 2.94 -9.94
C VAL A 143 4.25 1.69 -10.23
N SER A 144 3.06 1.59 -9.65
CA SER A 144 2.25 0.39 -9.75
C SER A 144 1.79 0.16 -11.19
N ASN A 145 1.79 -1.10 -11.63
CA ASN A 145 1.30 -1.52 -12.95
C ASN A 145 0.33 -2.71 -12.86
N SER A 146 -0.02 -3.10 -11.63
CA SER A 146 -0.93 -4.18 -11.29
C SER A 146 -1.40 -3.97 -9.84
N ALA A 147 -2.41 -4.73 -9.43
CA ALA A 147 -2.85 -4.79 -8.04
C ALA A 147 -2.81 -6.25 -7.55
N LEU A 148 -2.72 -6.46 -6.24
CA LEU A 148 -2.79 -7.80 -5.66
C LEU A 148 -4.19 -8.39 -5.85
N TYR A 149 -4.31 -9.64 -6.32
CA TYR A 149 -5.63 -10.25 -6.56
C TYR A 149 -6.32 -10.66 -5.26
N GLU A 150 -5.58 -11.35 -4.38
CA GLU A 150 -6.11 -11.95 -3.17
C GLU A 150 -5.38 -11.44 -1.93
N ARG A 151 -5.93 -11.69 -0.76
CA ARG A 151 -5.24 -11.41 0.50
C ARG A 151 -4.09 -12.40 0.67
N THR A 152 -2.87 -11.90 0.77
CA THR A 152 -1.66 -12.72 0.83
C THR A 152 -0.98 -12.60 2.19
N LYS A 153 -0.61 -13.73 2.80
CA LYS A 153 0.23 -13.74 4.00
C LYS A 153 1.71 -13.54 3.61
N VAL A 154 2.39 -12.63 4.29
CA VAL A 154 3.83 -12.45 4.14
C VAL A 154 4.52 -13.52 4.97
N GLU A 155 5.32 -14.37 4.32
CA GLU A 155 6.07 -15.44 4.98
C GLU A 155 7.58 -15.26 4.80
N ASP A 156 8.35 -15.83 5.72
CA ASP A 156 9.81 -15.90 5.65
C ASP A 156 10.20 -16.99 4.65
N GLY A 157 10.03 -16.70 3.36
CA GLY A 157 10.18 -17.67 2.29
C GLY A 157 9.71 -17.16 0.93
N ILE A 158 9.61 -18.08 -0.04
CA ILE A 158 9.09 -17.74 -1.37
C ILE A 158 7.57 -17.58 -1.26
N VAL A 159 7.11 -16.34 -1.39
CA VAL A 159 5.68 -16.02 -1.49
C VAL A 159 5.34 -15.80 -2.95
N LEU A 160 4.47 -16.64 -3.51
CA LEU A 160 3.94 -16.49 -4.86
C LEU A 160 2.58 -15.79 -4.81
N VAL A 161 2.40 -14.76 -5.61
CA VAL A 161 1.18 -13.96 -5.64
C VAL A 161 0.52 -13.95 -7.01
N ALA A 162 -0.81 -13.89 -6.98
CA ALA A 162 -1.64 -13.59 -8.13
C ALA A 162 -1.89 -12.08 -8.22
N LEU A 163 -1.82 -11.55 -9.44
CA LEU A 163 -2.00 -10.12 -9.69
C LEU A 163 -3.21 -9.88 -10.60
N LEU A 164 -3.86 -8.74 -10.42
CA LEU A 164 -4.85 -8.19 -11.34
C LEU A 164 -4.15 -7.47 -12.48
N ARG A 165 -4.62 -7.74 -13.69
CA ARG A 165 -4.28 -7.01 -14.91
C ARG A 165 -5.29 -5.91 -15.19
N THR A 166 -6.56 -6.12 -14.89
CA THR A 166 -7.65 -5.14 -15.06
C THR A 166 -8.57 -5.16 -13.87
N ALA A 167 -9.21 -4.02 -13.60
CA ALA A 167 -10.34 -3.86 -12.70
C ALA A 167 -11.02 -2.52 -13.01
N THR A 168 -12.34 -2.47 -13.17
CA THR A 168 -13.08 -1.23 -13.40
C THR A 168 -14.04 -0.93 -12.26
N GLU A 169 -14.60 0.29 -12.27
CA GLU A 169 -15.49 0.79 -11.22
C GLU A 169 -14.87 0.71 -9.82
N ILE A 170 -13.57 1.02 -9.73
CA ILE A 170 -12.83 0.92 -8.47
C ILE A 170 -13.23 2.09 -7.58
N GLU A 171 -13.69 1.82 -6.37
CA GLU A 171 -14.04 2.84 -5.39
C GLU A 171 -12.83 3.17 -4.48
N PRO A 172 -12.17 4.34 -4.63
CA PRO A 172 -10.94 4.64 -3.90
C PRO A 172 -11.14 4.74 -2.38
N SER A 173 -12.33 5.11 -1.93
CA SER A 173 -12.71 5.23 -0.51
C SER A 173 -12.73 3.89 0.24
N LYS A 174 -13.02 2.78 -0.47
CA LYS A 174 -13.06 1.41 0.07
C LYS A 174 -11.70 0.72 0.03
N LEU A 175 -10.68 1.36 -0.56
CA LEU A 175 -9.35 0.78 -0.65
C LEU A 175 -8.60 0.90 0.67
N VAL A 176 -8.13 -0.23 1.17
CA VAL A 176 -7.26 -0.28 2.37
C VAL A 176 -5.91 0.37 2.09
N MET A 177 -5.40 0.22 0.86
CA MET A 177 -4.12 0.79 0.43
C MET A 177 -4.36 1.85 -0.65
N PRO A 178 -3.83 3.06 -0.49
CA PRO A 178 -4.04 4.12 -1.47
C PRO A 178 -3.19 3.92 -2.73
N PHE A 179 -3.70 4.40 -3.87
CA PHE A 179 -2.94 4.55 -5.11
C PHE A 179 -2.54 6.02 -5.26
N SER A 180 -1.27 6.28 -5.57
CA SER A 180 -0.81 7.64 -5.89
C SER A 180 -1.31 8.07 -7.27
N GLU A 181 -1.22 9.37 -7.59
CA GLU A 181 -1.59 9.87 -8.93
C GLU A 181 -0.75 9.22 -10.04
N ASN A 182 0.56 9.04 -9.80
CA ASN A 182 1.46 8.39 -10.73
C ASN A 182 1.05 6.93 -11.01
N ASP A 183 0.60 6.23 -9.96
CA ASP A 183 0.12 4.86 -10.08
C ASP A 183 -1.12 4.80 -10.98
N LYS A 184 -2.10 5.67 -10.71
CA LYS A 184 -3.35 5.74 -11.48
C LYS A 184 -3.08 6.10 -12.94
N ALA A 185 -2.17 7.06 -13.18
CA ALA A 185 -1.76 7.44 -14.52
C ALA A 185 -1.14 6.25 -15.29
N ASN A 186 -0.31 5.43 -14.62
CA ASN A 186 0.32 4.26 -15.24
C ASN A 186 -0.66 3.08 -15.46
N LEU A 187 -1.72 2.99 -14.66
CA LEU A 187 -2.76 1.96 -14.79
C LEU A 187 -3.88 2.33 -15.77
N LYS A 188 -3.88 3.57 -16.27
CA LYS A 188 -4.92 4.09 -17.16
C LYS A 188 -5.15 3.18 -18.36
N GLY A 189 -6.42 2.86 -18.62
CA GLY A 189 -6.85 1.97 -19.71
C GLY A 189 -6.98 0.50 -19.31
N TRP A 190 -6.42 0.08 -18.17
CA TRP A 190 -6.62 -1.25 -17.60
C TRP A 190 -7.36 -1.20 -16.27
N PHE A 191 -7.16 -0.13 -15.50
CA PHE A 191 -7.88 0.14 -14.26
C PHE A 191 -8.67 1.43 -14.39
N GLU A 192 -9.90 1.42 -13.88
CA GLU A 192 -10.80 2.58 -13.85
C GLU A 192 -11.18 2.89 -12.41
N PHE A 193 -10.73 4.03 -11.92
CA PHE A 193 -11.02 4.53 -10.58
C PHE A 193 -12.18 5.54 -10.66
N ASN A 194 -13.21 5.32 -9.85
CA ASN A 194 -14.34 6.22 -9.69
C ASN A 194 -13.93 7.35 -8.73
N GLU A 195 -13.44 8.45 -9.28
CA GLU A 195 -13.02 9.66 -8.54
C GLU A 195 -14.04 10.79 -8.62
#